data_AF-A0A7V9PP35-F1
#
_entry.id   AF-A0A7V9PP35-F1
#
_cell.length_a   1.000
_cell.length_b   1.000
_cell.length_c   1.000
_cell.angle_alpha   90.00
_cell.angle_beta   90.00
_cell.angle_gamma   90.00
#
_symmetry.space_group_name_H-M   'P 1'
#
loop_
_entity.id
_entity.type
_entity.pdbx_description
1 polymer ?
#
loop_
_entity_poly.entity_id
_entity_poly.type
_entity_poly.pdbx_seq_one_letter_code
_entity_poly.pdbx_strand_id
1 'polypeptide(L)'
;MQEDESSAEQARERARALGYRYLGRRDRSEREMRAHLAAKAVEASVAEGVVTLLTEQGYLDDARFAKRLAADRRRLDDWGPERIE
;
A
#
# COMPACT_ATOMS: atom_id res chain seq x y z
N MET A 1 -18.56 13.60 -7.42
CA MET A 1 -17.32 13.49 -6.61
C MET A 1 -17.36 12.32 -5.62
N GLN A 2 -18.52 11.82 -5.18
CA GLN A 2 -18.63 10.63 -4.30
C GLN A 2 -18.32 9.27 -4.98
N GLU A 3 -18.34 9.18 -6.31
CA GLU A 3 -18.09 7.92 -7.03
C GLU A 3 -16.60 7.56 -7.13
N ASP A 4 -15.71 8.55 -7.29
CA ASP A 4 -14.26 8.33 -7.39
C ASP A 4 -13.67 7.82 -6.06
N GLU A 5 -14.15 8.36 -4.94
CA GLU A 5 -13.68 7.99 -3.61
C GLU A 5 -14.10 6.57 -3.23
N SER A 6 -15.35 6.19 -3.55
CA SER A 6 -15.86 4.83 -3.39
C SER A 6 -15.10 3.81 -4.25
N SER A 7 -14.72 4.17 -5.48
CA SER A 7 -13.93 3.31 -6.36
C SER A 7 -12.52 3.08 -5.81
N ALA A 8 -11.88 4.13 -5.29
CA ALA A 8 -10.56 4.05 -4.68
C ALA A 8 -10.58 3.21 -3.39
N GLU A 9 -11.61 3.35 -2.57
CA GLU A 9 -11.79 2.53 -1.36
C GLU A 9 -11.98 1.05 -1.70
N GLN A 10 -12.84 0.73 -2.67
CA GLN A 10 -13.03 -0.63 -3.16
C GLN A 10 -11.73 -1.23 -3.73
N ALA A 11 -10.93 -0.44 -4.44
CA ALA A 11 -9.63 -0.88 -4.94
C ALA A 11 -8.66 -1.23 -3.79
N ARG A 12 -8.65 -0.42 -2.72
CA ARG A 12 -7.86 -0.66 -1.51
C ARG A 12 -8.31 -1.92 -0.78
N GLU A 13 -9.62 -2.09 -0.56
CA GLU A 13 -10.16 -3.29 0.08
C GLU A 13 -9.84 -4.56 -0.71
N ARG A 14 -9.99 -4.51 -2.04
CA ARG A 14 -9.62 -5.61 -2.92
C ARG A 14 -8.13 -5.95 -2.81
N ALA A 15 -7.26 -4.94 -2.80
CA ALA A 15 -5.83 -5.13 -2.64
C ALA A 15 -5.47 -5.75 -1.28
N ARG A 16 -6.12 -5.33 -0.19
CA ARG A 16 -5.95 -5.93 1.15
C ARG A 16 -6.35 -7.41 1.15
N ALA A 17 -7.51 -7.74 0.58
CA ALA A 17 -7.97 -9.12 0.49
C ALA A 17 -7.00 -10.01 -0.31
N LEU A 18 -6.41 -9.48 -1.39
CA LEU A 18 -5.36 -10.16 -2.14
C LEU A 18 -4.11 -10.40 -1.28
N GLY A 19 -3.68 -9.39 -0.53
CA GLY A 19 -2.52 -9.48 0.37
C GLY A 19 -2.71 -10.56 1.44
N TYR A 20 -3.84 -10.57 2.14
CA TYR A 20 -4.14 -11.59 3.14
C TYR A 20 -4.17 -13.01 2.56
N ARG A 21 -4.79 -13.19 1.38
CA ARG A 21 -4.80 -14.49 0.68
C ARG A 21 -3.40 -14.95 0.29
N TYR A 22 -2.51 -14.03 -0.03
CA TYR A 22 -1.13 -14.34 -0.42
C TYR A 22 -0.26 -14.74 0.78
N LEU A 23 -0.44 -14.07 1.91
CA LEU A 23 0.18 -14.39 3.21
C LEU A 23 -0.27 -15.74 3.75
N GLY A 24 -1.55 -16.08 3.60
CA GLY A 24 -2.10 -17.35 4.10
C GLY A 24 -1.47 -18.62 3.50
N ARG A 25 -0.61 -18.51 2.48
CA ARG A 25 0.11 -19.65 1.89
C ARG A 25 1.49 -19.90 2.49
N ARG A 26 2.19 -18.84 2.92
CA ARG A 26 3.51 -18.82 3.57
C ARG A 26 3.88 -17.36 3.84
N ASP A 27 4.85 -17.15 4.72
CA ASP A 27 5.45 -15.84 4.97
C ASP A 27 5.96 -15.20 3.68
N ARG A 28 5.81 -13.88 3.60
CA ARG A 28 6.16 -13.06 2.43
C ARG A 28 6.98 -11.87 2.84
N SER A 29 7.95 -11.53 1.99
CA SER A 29 8.63 -10.24 2.03
C SER A 29 7.72 -9.12 1.53
N GLU A 30 8.00 -7.87 1.91
CA GLU A 30 7.32 -6.71 1.34
C GLU A 30 7.49 -6.65 -0.18
N ARG A 31 8.67 -7.04 -0.68
CA ARG A 31 8.96 -7.06 -2.12
C ARG A 31 8.11 -8.09 -2.85
N GLU A 32 7.94 -9.29 -2.27
CA GLU A 32 7.01 -10.29 -2.81
C GLU A 32 5.58 -9.77 -2.78
N MET A 33 5.17 -9.08 -1.72
CA MET A 33 3.83 -8.50 -1.62
C MET A 33 3.57 -7.45 -2.70
N ARG A 34 4.49 -6.50 -2.89
CA ARG A 34 4.41 -5.49 -3.98
C ARG A 34 4.30 -6.15 -5.35
N ALA A 35 5.18 -7.12 -5.63
CA ALA A 35 5.18 -7.84 -6.89
C ALA A 35 3.87 -8.61 -7.11
N HIS A 36 3.32 -9.21 -6.05
CA HIS A 36 2.05 -9.92 -6.10
C HIS A 36 0.88 -8.98 -6.45
N LEU A 37 0.79 -7.82 -5.77
CA LEU A 37 -0.27 -6.85 -6.02
C LEU A 37 -0.16 -6.22 -7.42
N ALA A 38 1.06 -5.89 -7.87
CA ALA A 38 1.31 -5.40 -9.23
C ALA A 38 0.89 -6.43 -10.30
N ALA A 39 1.18 -7.72 -10.10
CA ALA A 39 0.74 -8.80 -10.99
C ALA A 39 -0.79 -8.97 -11.03
N LYS A 40 -1.53 -8.38 -10.08
CA LYS A 40 -2.99 -8.33 -10.05
C LYS A 40 -3.58 -7.01 -10.57
N ALA A 41 -2.76 -6.19 -11.23
CA ALA A 41 -3.12 -4.87 -11.75
C ALA A 41 -3.63 -3.92 -10.66
N VAL A 42 -3.12 -4.05 -9.43
CA VAL A 42 -3.34 -3.07 -8.37
C VAL A 42 -2.43 -1.87 -8.64
N GLU A 43 -3.00 -0.67 -8.55
CA GLU A 43 -2.29 0.59 -8.72
C GLU A 43 -1.19 0.76 -7.64
N ALA A 44 -0.07 1.38 -8.01
CA ALA A 44 1.13 1.40 -7.18
C ALA A 44 0.91 2.10 -5.83
N SER A 45 0.19 3.23 -5.80
CA SER A 45 -0.11 3.96 -4.55
C SER A 45 -1.00 3.14 -3.62
N VAL A 46 -2.00 2.43 -4.17
CA VAL A 46 -2.83 1.49 -3.41
C VAL A 46 -1.99 0.32 -2.89
N ALA A 47 -1.11 -0.25 -3.71
CA ALA A 47 -0.26 -1.36 -3.33
C ALA A 47 0.73 -0.97 -2.22
N GLU A 48 1.38 0.19 -2.31
CA GLU A 48 2.25 0.71 -1.24
C GLU A 48 1.46 0.93 0.04
N GLY A 49 0.28 1.54 -0.02
CA GLY A 49 -0.57 1.73 1.16
C GLY A 49 -0.95 0.41 1.84
N VAL A 50 -1.23 -0.64 1.06
CA VAL A 50 -1.50 -1.99 1.61
C VAL A 50 -0.25 -2.64 2.17
N VAL A 51 0.90 -2.52 1.51
CA VAL A 51 2.17 -3.08 2.00
C VAL A 51 2.57 -2.41 3.32
N THR A 52 2.54 -1.08 3.39
CA THR A 52 2.78 -0.33 4.63
C THR A 52 1.86 -0.80 5.75
N LEU A 53 0.55 -0.88 5.48
CA LEU A 53 -0.43 -1.33 6.44
C LEU A 53 -0.16 -2.76 6.96
N LEU A 54 0.25 -3.68 6.07
CA LEU A 54 0.55 -5.06 6.44
C LEU A 54 1.87 -5.18 7.21
N THR A 55 2.86 -4.36 6.86
CA THR A 55 4.12 -4.23 7.63
C THR A 55 3.87 -3.63 9.01
N GLU A 56 3.07 -2.58 9.13
CA GLU A 56 2.68 -1.96 10.40
C GLU A 56 1.93 -2.93 11.32
N GLN A 57 1.12 -3.82 10.74
CA GLN A 57 0.45 -4.90 11.46
C GLN A 57 1.37 -6.10 11.78
N GLY A 58 2.64 -6.07 11.35
CA GLY A 58 3.60 -7.15 11.58
C GLY A 58 3.37 -8.40 10.74
N TYR A 59 2.52 -8.33 9.70
CA TYR A 59 2.28 -9.43 8.77
C TYR A 59 3.39 -9.59 7.73
N LEU A 60 4.18 -8.53 7.50
CA LEU A 60 5.36 -8.54 6.66
C LEU A 60 6.55 -8.17 7.54
N ASP A 61 7.48 -9.09 7.73
CA ASP A 61 8.65 -8.90 8.57
C ASP A 61 9.92 -9.05 7.72
N ASP A 62 10.15 -8.07 6.85
CA ASP A 62 11.50 -7.80 6.38
C ASP A 62 12.10 -6.81 7.38
N ALA A 63 13.16 -7.22 8.08
CA ALA A 63 13.92 -6.42 9.06
C ALA A 63 14.52 -5.09 8.51
N ARG A 64 14.03 -4.61 7.35
CA ARG A 64 14.59 -3.61 6.45
C ARG A 64 13.61 -2.52 6.01
N PHE A 65 12.38 -2.46 6.53
CA PHE A 65 11.59 -1.22 6.53
C PHE A 65 12.35 -0.04 7.20
N ALA A 66 13.30 -0.38 8.08
CA ALA A 66 14.12 0.47 8.96
C ALA A 66 15.00 1.57 8.33
N LYS A 67 15.14 1.67 7.00
CA LYS A 67 15.91 2.77 6.37
C LYS A 67 15.12 3.68 5.44
N ARG A 68 13.84 3.39 5.14
CA ARG A 68 13.12 4.05 4.03
C ARG A 68 11.88 4.88 4.41
N LEU A 69 11.12 4.53 5.46
CA LEU A 69 9.99 5.38 5.89
C LEU A 69 10.43 6.81 6.28
N ALA A 70 11.68 7.00 6.72
CA ALA A 70 12.23 8.30 7.14
C ALA A 70 12.45 9.32 5.99
N ALA A 71 12.42 8.89 4.72
CA ALA A 71 12.56 9.78 3.57
C ALA A 71 11.21 10.17 2.93
N ASP A 72 10.18 9.31 3.02
CA ASP A 72 8.90 9.50 2.32
C ASP A 72 7.94 10.52 2.99
N ARG A 73 8.05 10.76 4.31
CA ARG A 73 7.20 11.76 5.01
C ARG A 73 7.44 13.22 4.61
N ARG A 74 8.56 13.57 3.98
CA ARG A 74 8.81 14.97 3.53
C ARG A 74 8.31 15.28 2.11
N ARG A 75 7.92 14.28 1.32
CA ARG A 75 7.40 14.49 -0.05
C ARG A 75 5.89 14.30 -0.16
N LEU A 76 5.26 13.61 0.80
CA LEU A 76 3.80 13.53 0.90
C LEU A 76 3.15 14.83 1.42
N ASP A 77 3.93 15.75 2.02
CA ASP A 77 3.50 17.13 2.32
C ASP A 77 3.38 18.02 1.06
N ASP A 78 3.85 17.57 -0.11
CA ASP A 78 3.94 18.38 -1.34
C ASP A 78 2.88 18.02 -2.42
N TRP A 79 1.85 17.24 -2.05
CA TRP A 79 0.70 16.98 -2.92
C TRP A 79 -0.59 17.08 -2.09
N GLY A 80 -1.41 18.14 -2.19
CA GLY A 80 -1.68 18.93 -3.39
C GLY A 80 -1.37 20.43 -3.28
N PRO A 81 -0.88 21.04 -4.37
CA PRO A 81 -0.88 22.49 -4.50
C PRO A 81 -2.32 22.97 -4.78
N GLU A 82 -2.70 24.02 -4.05
CA GLU A 82 -3.75 25.00 -4.36
C GLU A 82 -5.14 24.48 -4.78
N ARG A 83 -6.10 24.52 -3.83
CA ARG A 83 -7.46 25.00 -4.14
C ARG A 83 -8.10 25.79 -2.98
N ILE A 84 -8.01 27.13 -3.12
CA ILE A 84 -9.07 28.17 -3.03
C ILE A 84 -9.55 28.69 -1.66
N GLU A 85 -9.33 30.02 -1.54
CA GLU A 85 -9.88 31.12 -0.71
C GLU A 85 -9.47 31.29 0.75
#